data_AF-A0A1V5ZMS0-F1
#
_entry.id   AF-A0A1V5ZMS0-F1
#
_cell.length_a   1.000
_cell.length_b   1.000
_cell.length_c   1.000
_cell.angle_alpha   90.00
_cell.angle_beta   90.00
_cell.angle_gamma   90.00
#
_symmetry.space_group_name_H-M   'P 1'
#
loop_
_entity.id
_entity.type
_entity.pdbx_description
1 polymer ?
#
loop_
_entity_poly.entity_id
_entity_poly.type
_entity_poly.pdbx_seq_one_letter_code
_entity_poly.pdbx_strand_id
1 'polypeptide(L)'
;MKARAPDAGRGSGTRMHAVAVRTTVAEYDLLDPRAPASAIQACFQKPEVFWDPSALEPGEVEAIQRATIRGAATQTIDIIREDRAVWVTYSVTMDFDFNPNALNYFGVSIEEIIVRGCRVSFPIDENIVDLVEEKTTTRVT
;
A
#
# COMPACT_ATOMS: atom_id res chain seq x y z
N MET A 1 5.40 -2.08 28.54
CA MET A 1 5.31 -3.14 27.51
C MET A 1 4.10 -4.02 27.82
N LYS A 2 3.06 -4.01 26.97
CA LYS A 2 1.96 -4.98 27.05
C LYS A 2 2.45 -6.27 26.38
N ALA A 3 2.54 -7.37 27.14
CA ALA A 3 3.36 -8.52 26.76
C ALA A 3 2.69 -9.52 25.80
N ARG A 4 1.35 -9.53 25.68
CA ARG A 4 0.60 -10.42 24.76
C ARG A 4 -0.88 -10.03 24.72
N ALA A 5 -1.51 -10.03 23.53
CA ALA A 5 -2.96 -9.90 23.45
C ALA A 5 -3.67 -11.19 23.90
N PRO A 6 -4.83 -11.10 24.57
CA PRO A 6 -5.68 -12.27 24.78
C PRO A 6 -6.04 -12.86 23.39
N ASP A 7 -5.95 -14.19 23.26
CA ASP A 7 -6.22 -14.95 22.03
C ASP A 7 -5.16 -14.88 20.90
N ALA A 8 -3.96 -14.36 21.18
CA ALA A 8 -2.81 -14.44 20.26
C ALA A 8 -2.22 -15.87 20.10
N GLY A 9 -2.95 -16.92 20.46
CA GLY A 9 -2.47 -18.29 20.46
C GLY A 9 -3.56 -19.31 20.13
N ARG A 10 -3.39 -19.97 18.99
CA ARG A 10 -4.05 -21.21 18.54
C ARG A 10 -5.59 -21.22 18.51
N GLY A 11 -6.13 -20.96 17.32
CA GLY A 11 -7.12 -21.87 16.73
C GLY A 11 -8.61 -21.54 16.87
N SER A 12 -9.00 -20.51 17.64
CA SER A 12 -10.44 -20.18 17.80
C SER A 12 -10.75 -18.69 17.97
N GLY A 13 -9.77 -17.80 17.85
CA GLY A 13 -10.00 -16.35 17.90
C GLY A 13 -10.72 -15.86 16.64
N THR A 14 -11.64 -14.92 16.79
CA THR A 14 -12.30 -14.21 15.68
C THR A 14 -11.24 -13.78 14.66
N ARG A 15 -11.42 -14.18 13.40
CA ARG A 15 -10.58 -13.75 12.28
C ARG A 15 -11.39 -12.82 11.41
N MET A 16 -10.79 -11.69 11.05
CA MET A 16 -11.35 -10.80 10.05
C MET A 16 -10.41 -10.71 8.87
N HIS A 17 -10.98 -10.42 7.71
CA HIS A 17 -10.24 -10.23 6.47
C HIS A 17 -10.31 -8.76 6.07
N ALA A 18 -9.18 -8.17 5.72
CA ALA A 18 -9.12 -6.82 5.17
C ALA A 18 -8.49 -6.86 3.78
N VAL A 19 -9.16 -6.17 2.86
CA VAL A 19 -8.63 -5.83 1.54
C VAL A 19 -8.37 -4.33 1.52
N ALA A 20 -7.12 -3.94 1.32
CA ALA A 20 -6.75 -2.54 1.13
C ALA A 20 -6.32 -2.28 -0.30
N VAL A 21 -6.77 -1.14 -0.85
CA VAL A 21 -6.33 -0.63 -2.14
C VAL A 21 -5.60 0.69 -1.88
N ARG A 22 -4.31 0.74 -2.21
CA ARG A 22 -3.56 2.00 -2.26
C ARG A 22 -3.50 2.48 -3.69
N THR A 23 -3.97 3.69 -3.93
CA THR A 23 -3.97 4.37 -5.22
C THR A 23 -3.06 5.58 -5.13
N THR A 24 -2.21 5.75 -6.14
CA THR A 24 -1.21 6.80 -6.23
C THR A 24 -1.24 7.38 -7.63
N VAL A 25 -1.26 8.71 -7.75
CA VAL A 25 -1.23 9.42 -9.02
C VAL A 25 0.11 10.14 -9.15
N ALA A 26 0.82 9.83 -10.23
CA ALA A 26 2.08 10.45 -10.60
C ALA A 26 1.88 11.35 -11.82
N GLU A 27 2.46 12.55 -11.78
CA GLU A 27 2.43 13.52 -12.88
C GLU A 27 3.79 13.59 -13.56
N TYR A 28 3.76 13.48 -14.90
CA TYR A 28 4.93 13.55 -15.77
C TYR A 28 4.84 14.80 -16.65
N ASP A 29 5.74 15.77 -16.44
CA ASP A 29 5.86 16.94 -17.29
C ASP A 29 6.54 16.56 -18.63
N LEU A 30 5.79 16.67 -19.73
CA LEU A 30 6.28 16.36 -21.08
C LEU A 30 7.25 17.43 -21.63
N LEU A 31 7.34 18.59 -20.97
CA LEU A 31 8.29 19.64 -21.31
C LEU A 31 9.63 19.46 -20.58
N ASP A 32 9.71 18.59 -19.57
CA ASP A 32 10.98 18.30 -18.90
C ASP A 32 11.85 17.42 -19.81
N PRO A 33 13.01 17.92 -20.28
CA PRO A 33 13.92 17.12 -21.12
C PRO A 33 14.49 15.87 -20.41
N ARG A 34 14.34 15.77 -19.08
CA ARG A 34 14.67 14.58 -18.27
C ARG A 34 13.58 13.52 -18.31
N ALA A 35 12.36 13.85 -18.77
CA ALA A 35 11.21 12.95 -18.91
C ALA A 35 10.90 12.60 -20.38
N PRO A 36 11.86 12.12 -21.20
CA PRO A 36 11.56 11.79 -22.59
C PRO A 36 10.46 10.71 -22.65
N ALA A 37 9.65 10.70 -23.71
CA ALA A 37 8.55 9.74 -23.87
C ALA A 37 8.98 8.26 -23.72
N SER A 38 10.26 7.94 -23.97
CA SER A 38 10.86 6.63 -23.72
C SER A 38 11.15 6.32 -22.24
N ALA A 39 11.42 7.34 -21.41
CA ALA A 39 11.50 7.20 -19.96
C ALA A 39 10.11 6.95 -19.36
N ILE A 40 9.08 7.63 -19.88
CA ILE A 40 7.67 7.37 -19.52
C ILE A 40 7.29 5.91 -19.82
N GLN A 41 7.87 5.30 -20.86
CA GLN A 41 7.70 3.86 -21.13
C GLN A 41 8.30 2.94 -20.06
N ALA A 42 9.41 3.33 -19.42
CA ALA A 42 9.98 2.59 -18.28
C ALA A 42 9.15 2.78 -17.00
N CYS A 43 8.46 3.92 -16.84
CA CYS A 43 7.56 4.21 -15.73
C CYS A 43 6.30 3.34 -15.71
N PHE A 44 6.05 2.55 -16.75
CA PHE A 44 4.97 1.55 -16.78
C PHE A 44 5.31 0.26 -16.03
N GLN A 45 6.46 0.21 -15.33
CA GLN A 45 6.76 -0.87 -14.40
C GLN A 45 5.74 -0.89 -13.26
N LYS A 46 5.34 -2.11 -12.87
CA LYS A 46 4.39 -2.31 -11.78
C LYS A 46 5.04 -1.88 -10.45
N PRO A 47 4.30 -1.19 -9.56
CA PRO A 47 4.77 -0.93 -8.21
C PRO A 47 5.09 -2.23 -7.47
N GLU A 48 6.16 -2.17 -6.68
CA GLU A 48 6.55 -3.26 -5.78
C GLU A 48 5.92 -3.02 -4.41
N VAL A 49 5.34 -4.07 -3.83
CA VAL A 49 4.72 -4.00 -2.52
C VAL A 49 5.22 -5.14 -1.67
N PHE A 50 5.62 -4.80 -0.45
CA PHE A 50 6.13 -5.76 0.51
C PHE A 50 5.64 -5.45 1.92
N TRP A 51 5.59 -6.51 2.72
CA TRP A 51 5.21 -6.45 4.12
C TRP A 51 6.47 -6.21 4.92
N ASP A 52 6.52 -5.07 5.60
CA ASP A 52 7.62 -4.64 6.45
C ASP A 52 7.16 -4.62 7.92
N PRO A 53 7.26 -5.76 8.63
CA PRO A 53 6.85 -5.83 10.03
C PRO A 53 7.78 -5.02 10.96
N SER A 54 8.93 -4.53 10.47
CA SER A 54 9.87 -3.75 11.31
C SER A 54 9.34 -2.38 11.70
N ALA A 55 8.34 -1.87 10.97
CA ALA A 55 7.64 -0.62 11.26
C ALA A 55 6.54 -0.75 12.35
N LEU A 56 6.35 -1.96 12.88
CA LEU A 56 5.28 -2.32 13.81
C LEU A 56 5.83 -2.81 15.15
N GLU A 57 5.03 -2.63 16.19
CA GLU A 57 5.30 -3.20 17.50
C GLU A 57 5.13 -4.73 17.45
N PRO A 58 5.87 -5.51 18.24
CA PRO A 58 5.79 -6.98 18.21
C PRO A 58 4.36 -7.53 18.38
N GLY A 59 3.56 -6.91 19.26
CA GLY A 59 2.16 -7.30 19.48
C GLY A 59 1.23 -6.96 18.30
N GLU A 60 1.54 -5.91 17.54
CA GLU A 60 0.83 -5.56 16.31
C GLU A 60 1.12 -6.59 15.21
N VAL A 61 2.38 -7.03 15.10
CA VAL A 61 2.79 -8.08 14.16
C VAL A 61 2.09 -9.40 14.50
N GLU A 62 2.02 -9.78 15.78
CA GLU A 62 1.30 -10.99 16.22
C GLU A 62 -0.21 -10.93 15.93
N ALA A 63 -0.81 -9.74 15.92
CA ALA A 63 -2.21 -9.57 15.58
C ALA A 63 -2.49 -9.83 14.09
N ILE A 64 -1.49 -9.67 13.23
CA ILE A 64 -1.54 -10.01 11.81
C ILE A 64 -1.21 -11.50 11.64
N GLN A 65 -2.26 -12.29 11.45
CA GLN A 65 -2.15 -13.75 11.34
C GLN A 65 -1.70 -14.18 9.94
N ARG A 66 -2.04 -13.39 8.93
CA ARG A 66 -1.56 -13.55 7.56
C ARG A 66 -1.50 -12.18 6.87
N ALA A 67 -0.33 -11.80 6.38
CA ALA A 67 -0.19 -10.74 5.39
C ALA A 67 0.07 -11.43 4.04
N THR A 68 -0.92 -11.51 3.16
CA THR A 68 -0.69 -11.98 1.79
C THR A 68 -0.77 -10.78 0.87
N ILE A 69 0.38 -10.37 0.38
CA ILE A 69 0.41 -9.37 -0.68
C ILE A 69 0.15 -10.12 -1.98
N ARG A 70 -1.12 -10.23 -2.35
CA ARG A 70 -1.54 -10.72 -3.67
C ARG A 70 -1.50 -9.62 -4.71
N GLY A 71 -0.59 -8.66 -4.55
CA GLY A 71 -0.48 -7.41 -5.27
C GLY A 71 -0.94 -7.53 -6.72
N ALA A 72 -2.22 -7.28 -6.96
CA ALA A 72 -2.71 -6.96 -8.28
C ALA A 72 -2.30 -5.51 -8.47
N ALA A 73 -1.09 -5.32 -8.98
CA ALA A 73 -0.66 -4.02 -9.47
C ALA A 73 -1.44 -3.77 -10.77
N THR A 74 -2.45 -2.91 -10.67
CA THR A 74 -3.20 -2.44 -11.81
C THR A 74 -2.70 -1.04 -12.14
N GLN A 75 -2.23 -0.91 -13.37
CA GLN A 75 -1.95 0.37 -13.97
C GLN A 75 -3.23 0.88 -14.62
N THR A 76 -3.61 2.12 -14.31
CA THR A 76 -4.65 2.83 -15.02
C THR A 76 -4.02 4.12 -15.55
N ILE A 77 -3.88 4.19 -16.87
CA ILE A 77 -3.37 5.40 -17.52
C ILE A 77 -4.58 6.26 -17.87
N ASP A 78 -4.92 7.19 -16.99
CA ASP A 78 -5.85 8.25 -17.32
C ASP A 78 -5.05 9.40 -17.92
N ILE A 79 -4.91 9.36 -19.25
CA ILE A 79 -4.30 10.48 -19.98
C ILE A 79 -5.32 11.61 -20.06
N ILE A 80 -5.41 12.41 -19.00
CA ILE A 80 -5.87 13.79 -19.16
C ILE A 80 -4.74 14.44 -19.98
N ARG A 81 -5.05 15.02 -21.14
CA ARG A 81 -4.06 15.79 -21.90
C ARG A 81 -4.42 17.25 -21.70
N GLU A 82 -3.87 17.85 -20.66
CA GLU A 82 -3.43 19.22 -20.83
C GLU A 82 -2.12 19.08 -21.63
N ASP A 83 -1.91 19.86 -22.70
CA ASP A 83 -0.91 19.62 -23.77
C ASP A 83 0.58 19.44 -23.33
N ARG A 84 0.85 19.33 -22.02
CA ARG A 84 2.14 19.41 -21.36
C ARG A 84 2.35 18.37 -20.25
N ALA A 85 1.36 17.56 -19.86
CA ALA A 85 1.51 16.58 -18.79
C ALA A 85 0.84 15.23 -19.10
N VAL A 86 1.35 14.17 -18.48
CA VAL A 86 0.72 12.84 -18.44
C VAL A 86 0.54 12.44 -16.99
N TRP A 87 -0.66 11.97 -16.63
CA TRP A 87 -0.93 11.40 -15.32
C TRP A 87 -0.99 9.88 -15.41
N VAL A 88 -0.34 9.20 -14.46
CA VAL A 88 -0.36 7.75 -14.34
C VAL A 88 -0.88 7.37 -12.97
N THR A 89 -1.97 6.61 -12.96
CA THR A 89 -2.57 6.09 -11.73
C THR A 89 -2.10 4.66 -11.51
N TYR A 90 -1.50 4.43 -10.36
CA TYR A 90 -1.10 3.11 -9.89
C TYR A 90 -2.04 2.67 -8.78
N SER A 91 -2.51 1.42 -8.83
CA SER A 91 -3.29 0.82 -7.75
C SER A 91 -2.68 -0.50 -7.31
N VAL A 92 -2.60 -0.70 -6.00
CA VAL A 92 -2.13 -1.94 -5.38
C VAL A 92 -3.19 -2.45 -4.41
N THR A 93 -3.63 -3.68 -4.64
CA THR A 93 -4.47 -4.43 -3.70
C THR A 93 -3.61 -5.27 -2.74
N MET A 94 -3.93 -5.23 -1.45
CA MET A 94 -3.24 -5.94 -0.37
C MET A 94 -4.26 -6.69 0.50
N ASP A 95 -3.96 -7.95 0.88
CA ASP A 95 -4.87 -8.81 1.64
C ASP A 95 -4.29 -9.17 3.02
N PHE A 96 -5.10 -8.99 4.07
CA PHE A 96 -4.74 -9.27 5.46
C PHE A 96 -5.77 -10.17 6.13
N ASP A 97 -5.30 -11.18 6.86
CA ASP A 97 -6.10 -11.83 7.91
C ASP A 97 -5.53 -11.42 9.26
N PHE A 98 -6.39 -10.95 10.15
CA PHE A 98 -5.99 -10.40 11.44
C PHE A 98 -6.97 -10.78 12.56
N ASN A 99 -6.50 -10.65 13.80
CA ASN A 99 -7.33 -10.77 14.99
C ASN A 99 -7.78 -9.36 15.44
N PRO A 100 -9.07 -8.99 15.27
CA PRO A 100 -9.57 -7.66 15.64
C PRO A 100 -9.49 -7.41 17.15
N ASN A 101 -9.60 -8.45 17.99
CA ASN A 101 -9.50 -8.29 19.45
C ASN A 101 -8.06 -7.94 19.86
N ALA A 102 -7.07 -8.51 19.17
CA ALA A 102 -5.67 -8.18 19.41
C ALA A 102 -5.37 -6.74 19.00
N LEU A 103 -5.84 -6.30 17.82
CA LEU A 103 -5.69 -4.90 17.40
C LEU A 103 -6.36 -3.93 18.38
N ASN A 104 -7.60 -4.22 18.80
CA ASN A 104 -8.31 -3.43 19.82
C ASN A 104 -7.56 -3.37 21.16
N TYR A 105 -6.93 -4.46 21.59
CA TYR A 105 -6.15 -4.50 22.82
C TYR A 105 -4.91 -3.58 22.78
N PHE A 106 -4.27 -3.48 21.60
CA PHE A 106 -3.18 -2.55 21.34
C PHE A 106 -3.66 -1.13 21.01
N GLY A 107 -4.96 -0.96 20.77
CA GLY A 107 -5.57 0.35 20.49
C GLY A 107 -5.25 0.87 19.10
N VAL A 108 -5.07 -0.02 18.14
CA VAL A 108 -4.69 0.29 16.75
C VAL A 108 -5.72 -0.26 15.77
N SER A 109 -5.92 0.42 14.65
CA SER A 109 -6.82 -0.06 13.59
C SER A 109 -6.07 -0.89 12.54
N ILE A 110 -6.79 -1.72 11.78
CA ILE A 110 -6.19 -2.43 10.66
C ILE A 110 -5.70 -1.45 9.57
N GLU A 111 -6.36 -0.30 9.38
CA GLU A 111 -5.88 0.72 8.44
C GLU A 111 -4.52 1.28 8.86
N GLU A 112 -4.34 1.59 10.14
CA GLU A 112 -3.06 2.09 10.66
C GLU A 112 -1.94 1.06 10.50
N ILE A 113 -2.24 -0.22 10.75
CA ILE A 113 -1.29 -1.31 10.54
C ILE A 113 -0.91 -1.45 9.06
N ILE A 114 -1.88 -1.35 8.16
CA ILE A 114 -1.62 -1.41 6.71
C ILE A 114 -0.78 -0.22 6.26
N VAL A 115 -1.09 1.00 6.73
CA VAL A 115 -0.31 2.19 6.38
C VAL A 115 1.14 2.08 6.83
N ARG A 116 1.38 1.58 8.06
CA ARG A 116 2.73 1.46 8.64
C ARG A 116 3.50 0.23 8.15
N GLY A 117 2.84 -0.92 8.08
CA GLY A 117 3.45 -2.22 7.79
C GLY A 117 3.51 -2.57 6.29
N CYS A 118 2.78 -1.87 5.43
CA CYS A 118 2.89 -2.04 3.98
C CYS A 118 3.72 -0.93 3.37
N ARG A 119 4.87 -1.32 2.81
CA ARG A 119 5.68 -0.44 1.99
C ARG A 119 5.34 -0.68 0.53
N VAL A 120 5.04 0.42 -0.16
CA VAL A 120 4.83 0.46 -1.61
C VAL A 120 5.96 1.29 -2.18
N SER A 121 6.71 0.69 -3.09
CA SER A 121 7.79 1.35 -3.84
C SER A 121 7.35 1.46 -5.28
N PHE A 122 7.24 2.69 -5.77
CA PHE A 122 6.98 2.94 -7.17
C PHE A 122 8.31 3.07 -7.90
N PRO A 123 8.46 2.50 -9.10
CA PRO A 123 9.65 2.68 -9.94
C PRO A 123 9.59 4.07 -10.61
N ILE A 124 9.52 5.11 -9.78
CA ILE A 124 9.41 6.50 -10.18
C ILE A 124 10.73 7.17 -9.80
N ASP A 125 11.39 7.80 -10.76
CA ASP A 125 12.50 8.71 -10.45
C ASP A 125 11.93 10.03 -9.96
N GLU A 126 11.98 10.26 -8.65
CA GLU A 126 11.49 11.47 -7.96
C GLU A 126 12.18 12.75 -8.47
N ASN A 127 13.29 12.65 -9.21
CA ASN A 127 13.92 13.82 -9.82
C ASN A 127 13.22 14.30 -11.09
N ILE A 128 12.26 13.51 -11.62
CA ILE A 128 11.67 13.65 -12.96
C ILE A 128 10.12 13.68 -12.88
N VAL A 129 9.53 13.31 -11.75
CA VAL A 129 8.09 13.04 -11.60
C VAL A 129 7.61 13.55 -10.26
N ASP A 130 6.45 14.22 -10.27
CA ASP A 130 5.81 14.71 -9.05
C ASP A 130 4.71 13.74 -8.60
N LEU A 131 4.77 13.35 -7.32
CA LEU A 131 3.70 12.61 -6.65
C LEU A 131 2.61 13.59 -6.23
N VAL A 132 1.46 13.56 -6.93
CA VAL A 132 0.40 14.55 -6.72
C VAL A 132 -0.75 14.05 -5.85
N GLU A 133 -0.96 12.73 -5.78
CA GLU A 133 -1.97 12.14 -4.90
C GLU A 133 -1.54 10.75 -4.38
N GLU A 134 -1.78 10.49 -3.09
CA GLU A 134 -1.75 9.16 -2.50
C GLU A 134 -2.98 8.95 -1.62
N LYS A 135 -3.69 7.84 -1.84
CA LYS A 135 -4.88 7.46 -1.09
C LYS A 135 -4.88 5.97 -0.78
N THR A 136 -5.14 5.61 0.46
CA THR A 136 -5.40 4.21 0.85
C THR A 136 -6.86 4.05 1.24
N THR A 137 -7.55 3.09 0.62
CA THR A 137 -8.93 2.72 0.97
C THR A 137 -8.92 1.29 1.49
N THR A 138 -9.49 1.06 2.67
CA THR A 138 -9.55 -0.26 3.30
C THR A 138 -10.99 -0.73 3.40
N ARG A 139 -11.22 -2.00 3.06
CA ARG A 139 -12.50 -2.68 3.24
C ARG A 139 -12.28 -3.91 4.11
N VAL A 140 -13.03 -4.00 5.21
CA VAL A 140 -12.98 -5.12 6.15
C VAL A 140 -14.23 -6.00 5.95
N THR A 141 -14.04 -7.31 5.93
CA THR A 141 -15.08 -8.35 5.79
C THR A 141 -14.92 -9.46 6.82
#